data_AF-A0A914QSE6-F1
#
_entry.id   AF-A0A914QSE6-F1
#
_cell.length_a   1.000
_cell.length_b   1.000
_cell.length_c   1.000
_cell.angle_alpha   90.00
_cell.angle_beta   90.00
_cell.angle_gamma   90.00
#
_symmetry.space_group_name_H-M   'P 1'
#
loop_
_entity.id
_entity.type
_entity.pdbx_description
1 polymer ?
#
loop_
_entity_poly.entity_id
_entity_poly.type
_entity_poly.pdbx_seq_one_letter_code
_entity_poly.pdbx_strand_id
1 'polypeptide(L)'
;MESFKKSTADCGTKKAMKQLKEYFKNPVPGTKIFIVENRLDTFHINTLIETGEYAGAVIHWKLVISEDYPFKPAKGWILEDFYFNERHHHHCFGDDGICTDYLQNFAYMNEVAQAYSGWTPGCTLTSLMIAMKQFFVDHDHHSSGEFKAEAKIVVEKSKKYKCKECGATAEELFDGNSSSGGAVAETSGVFAGADINGDLINGKQLSPQYQRALCELVCPVLGRSLLEDDKMLIGFPVDIKCFKEPLSFVTTRQSPVGSFEAATQTHNMTFKADDEKRIRQLKMVNAELFPEFLSLEAFCTDLAIRGSYFDNLNGIKLRSSMGNRYTHIIPIYLSQQHYERSETYLKTLISVICFGSDGSKSSDFHPGMFVKVYPALMNKQIVSLLRCQAYDSEMLLIAFANLLRTYRYACSRYPEVQEINDKHVMEFCKEEKYRTKEWTNDLGELLFKMAAVDRSKNPECSFENLTTKKVFIEEFFARRIFWADRYWKQKGDYNFFNKFYDASMKLSAAGNFQSAELQNECIDLLNKFFMASEVSFKVLLFNLECLRTFVTPDFDELLDSNFGLLDKGRIQAFRKSMEEIKQLSKLSEFFQRSNCPIYSLQAVFYLIMQAYTDAKRFGYFS
;
A
#
# COMPACT_ATOMS: atom_id res chain seq x y z
N MET A 1 22.01 -46.26 -20.69
CA MET A 1 21.00 -45.20 -20.93
C MET A 1 19.78 -45.53 -20.10
N GLU A 2 19.87 -45.26 -18.79
CA GLU A 2 18.78 -45.45 -17.84
C GLU A 2 18.11 -44.10 -17.54
N SER A 3 16.82 -44.20 -17.26
CA SER A 3 15.81 -43.15 -17.24
C SER A 3 16.13 -41.94 -16.35
N PHE A 4 16.26 -40.75 -16.94
CA PHE A 4 15.91 -39.51 -16.27
C PHE A 4 14.39 -39.45 -16.09
N LYS A 5 13.90 -39.89 -14.93
CA LYS A 5 12.53 -39.58 -14.50
C LYS A 5 12.40 -38.06 -14.45
N LYS A 6 11.45 -37.51 -15.20
CA LYS A 6 10.98 -36.12 -15.09
C LYS A 6 10.63 -35.84 -13.62
N SER A 7 11.53 -35.16 -12.90
CA SER A 7 11.19 -34.54 -11.62
C SER A 7 10.21 -33.41 -11.92
N THR A 8 8.97 -33.56 -11.49
CA THR A 8 7.97 -32.50 -11.46
C THR A 8 8.37 -31.51 -10.37
N ALA A 9 9.31 -30.61 -10.67
CA ALA A 9 9.65 -29.53 -9.77
C ALA A 9 8.37 -28.74 -9.41
N ASP A 10 8.07 -28.66 -8.11
CA ASP A 10 6.95 -27.90 -7.58
C ASP A 10 7.12 -26.38 -7.85
N CYS A 11 6.05 -25.62 -7.62
CA CYS A 11 6.03 -24.17 -7.86
C CYS A 11 7.12 -23.41 -7.07
N GLY A 12 7.35 -23.81 -5.82
CA GLY A 12 8.34 -23.23 -4.92
C GLY A 12 9.77 -23.44 -5.41
N THR A 13 10.12 -24.66 -5.80
CA THR A 13 11.43 -24.99 -6.39
C THR A 13 11.69 -24.15 -7.65
N LYS A 14 10.69 -23.98 -8.52
CA LYS A 14 10.83 -23.11 -9.73
C LYS A 14 11.11 -21.65 -9.37
N LYS A 15 10.38 -21.10 -8.39
CA LYS A 15 10.61 -19.73 -7.91
C LYS A 15 11.99 -19.57 -7.29
N ALA A 16 12.40 -20.52 -6.45
CA ALA A 16 13.73 -20.52 -5.82
C ALA A 16 14.86 -20.57 -6.87
N MET A 17 14.73 -21.43 -7.89
CA MET A 17 15.69 -21.49 -8.99
C MET A 17 15.73 -20.19 -9.82
N LYS A 18 14.60 -19.48 -9.98
CA LYS A 18 14.59 -18.15 -10.60
C LYS A 18 15.35 -17.13 -9.75
N GLN A 19 15.08 -17.08 -8.44
CA GLN A 19 15.80 -16.19 -7.52
C GLN A 19 17.29 -16.53 -7.42
N LEU A 20 17.66 -17.81 -7.56
CA LEU A 20 19.05 -18.23 -7.61
C LEU A 20 19.77 -17.68 -8.84
N LYS A 21 19.11 -17.71 -10.01
CA LYS A 21 19.63 -17.06 -11.23
C LYS A 21 19.81 -15.55 -11.03
N GLU A 22 18.86 -14.89 -10.37
CA GLU A 22 18.95 -13.46 -10.05
C GLU A 22 20.10 -13.18 -9.08
N TYR A 23 20.26 -14.01 -8.04
CA TYR A 23 21.38 -13.94 -7.11
C TYR A 23 22.72 -14.04 -7.83
N PHE A 24 22.89 -14.99 -8.76
CA PHE A 24 24.15 -15.13 -9.50
C PHE A 24 24.49 -13.95 -10.42
N LYS A 25 23.53 -13.11 -10.79
CA LYS A 25 23.83 -11.87 -11.53
C LYS A 25 24.52 -10.84 -10.64
N ASN A 26 24.11 -10.75 -9.38
CA ASN A 26 24.63 -9.79 -8.40
C ASN A 26 24.71 -10.47 -7.01
N PRO A 27 25.71 -11.33 -6.77
CA PRO A 27 25.81 -12.08 -5.53
C PRO A 27 26.09 -11.13 -4.35
N VAL A 28 25.58 -11.48 -3.17
CA VAL A 28 25.86 -10.73 -1.95
C VAL A 28 27.33 -10.98 -1.57
N PRO A 29 28.15 -9.93 -1.39
CA PRO A 29 29.55 -10.11 -1.00
C PRO A 29 29.68 -10.94 0.28
N GLY A 30 30.60 -11.91 0.28
CA GLY A 30 30.79 -12.81 1.40
C GLY A 30 29.72 -13.91 1.54
N THR A 31 28.83 -14.11 0.56
CA THR A 31 28.00 -15.31 0.50
C THR A 31 28.15 -16.06 -0.81
N LYS A 32 27.95 -17.39 -0.78
CA LYS A 32 27.92 -18.24 -1.97
C LYS A 32 26.90 -19.35 -1.78
N ILE A 33 26.03 -19.53 -2.77
CA ILE A 33 24.99 -20.55 -2.78
C ILE A 33 25.42 -21.70 -3.70
N PHE A 34 25.31 -22.91 -3.19
CA PHE A 34 25.65 -24.17 -3.84
C PHE A 34 24.39 -25.00 -4.03
N ILE A 35 24.21 -25.55 -5.23
CA ILE A 35 23.15 -26.51 -5.51
C ILE A 35 23.67 -27.89 -5.10
N VAL A 36 22.91 -28.61 -4.28
CA VAL A 36 23.26 -29.99 -3.95
C VAL A 36 22.85 -30.92 -5.08
N GLU A 37 23.73 -31.82 -5.51
CA GLU A 37 23.44 -32.75 -6.59
C GLU A 37 22.16 -33.54 -6.32
N ASN A 38 21.30 -33.65 -7.34
CA ASN A 38 20.04 -34.37 -7.32
C ASN A 38 18.97 -33.83 -6.35
N ARG A 39 19.15 -32.64 -5.75
CA ARG A 39 18.15 -31.98 -4.88
C ARG A 39 17.99 -30.50 -5.23
N LEU A 40 17.02 -30.18 -6.09
CA LEU A 40 16.75 -28.80 -6.53
C LEU A 40 16.07 -27.93 -5.47
N ASP A 41 15.51 -28.57 -4.45
CA ASP A 41 14.87 -27.95 -3.29
C ASP A 41 15.88 -27.65 -2.16
N THR A 42 17.14 -28.07 -2.29
CA THR A 42 18.14 -27.95 -1.23
C THR A 42 19.35 -27.19 -1.71
N PHE A 43 19.67 -26.09 -1.03
CA PHE A 43 20.88 -25.32 -1.26
C PHE A 43 21.80 -25.39 -0.04
N HIS A 44 23.09 -25.46 -0.29
CA HIS A 44 24.11 -25.21 0.73
C HIS A 44 24.66 -23.82 0.56
N ILE A 45 25.06 -23.17 1.65
CA ILE A 45 25.42 -21.76 1.65
C ILE A 45 26.66 -21.56 2.50
N ASN A 46 27.64 -20.87 1.95
CA ASN A 46 28.74 -20.29 2.72
C ASN A 46 28.40 -18.84 3.04
N THR A 47 28.58 -18.46 4.31
CA THR A 47 28.43 -17.09 4.78
C THR A 47 29.68 -16.65 5.54
N LEU A 48 30.43 -15.70 4.99
CA LEU A 48 31.59 -15.07 5.62
C LEU A 48 31.15 -14.02 6.63
N ILE A 49 31.69 -14.11 7.84
CA ILE A 49 31.52 -13.13 8.90
C ILE A 49 32.66 -12.13 8.83
N GLU A 50 32.34 -10.86 8.57
CA GLU A 50 33.37 -9.82 8.35
C GLU A 50 33.72 -9.05 9.63
N THR A 51 32.83 -9.06 10.63
CA THR A 51 32.93 -8.27 11.86
C THR A 51 32.51 -9.08 13.09
N GLY A 52 32.86 -8.61 14.28
CA GLY A 52 32.53 -9.26 15.55
C GLY A 52 33.50 -10.36 15.95
N GLU A 53 33.15 -11.15 16.96
CA GLU A 53 34.01 -12.20 17.53
C GLU A 53 34.30 -13.34 16.55
N TYR A 54 33.38 -13.60 15.62
CA TYR A 54 33.55 -14.61 14.57
C TYR A 54 34.17 -14.06 13.27
N ALA A 55 34.72 -12.85 13.27
CA ALA A 55 35.32 -12.25 12.07
C ALA A 55 36.35 -13.19 11.42
N GLY A 56 36.15 -13.47 10.12
CA GLY A 56 36.94 -14.40 9.32
C GLY A 56 36.43 -15.85 9.32
N ALA A 57 35.37 -16.18 10.05
CA ALA A 57 34.71 -17.49 9.96
C ALA A 57 33.83 -17.57 8.71
N VAL A 58 33.78 -18.75 8.10
CA VAL A 58 32.84 -19.08 7.01
C VAL A 58 31.84 -20.09 7.53
N ILE A 59 30.63 -19.65 7.84
CA ILE A 59 29.57 -20.52 8.34
C ILE A 59 28.93 -21.26 7.16
N HIS A 60 28.98 -22.59 7.19
CA HIS A 60 28.36 -23.44 6.17
C HIS A 60 27.04 -24.01 6.68
N TRP A 61 25.95 -23.74 5.96
CA TRP A 61 24.60 -24.08 6.37
C TRP A 61 23.74 -24.50 5.18
N LYS A 62 22.67 -25.24 5.47
CA LYS A 62 21.74 -25.81 4.49
C LYS A 62 20.42 -25.04 4.53
N LEU A 63 19.88 -24.75 3.36
CA LEU A 63 18.58 -24.15 3.12
C LEU A 63 17.70 -25.13 2.34
N VAL A 64 16.51 -25.43 2.84
CA VAL A 64 15.53 -26.31 2.18
C VAL A 64 14.29 -25.49 1.81
N ILE A 65 14.01 -25.45 0.51
CA ILE A 65 12.85 -24.81 -0.09
C ILE A 65 11.62 -25.67 0.17
N SER A 66 10.57 -25.07 0.72
CA SER A 66 9.29 -25.74 0.91
C SER A 66 8.46 -25.70 -0.38
N GLU A 67 7.52 -26.64 -0.52
CA GLU A 67 6.57 -26.64 -1.65
C GLU A 67 5.72 -25.36 -1.71
N ASP A 68 5.49 -24.74 -0.54
CA ASP A 68 4.73 -23.50 -0.37
C ASP A 68 5.58 -22.23 -0.58
N TYR A 69 6.84 -22.36 -1.00
CA TYR A 69 7.70 -21.21 -1.27
C TYR A 69 7.16 -20.37 -2.46
N PRO A 70 7.22 -19.02 -2.41
CA PRO A 70 7.78 -18.16 -1.36
C PRO A 70 6.77 -17.75 -0.28
N PHE A 71 5.56 -18.31 -0.29
CA PHE A 71 4.51 -17.95 0.68
C PHE A 71 4.83 -18.40 2.09
N LYS A 72 5.54 -19.52 2.22
CA LYS A 72 6.25 -19.90 3.45
C LYS A 72 7.76 -19.72 3.25
N PRO A 73 8.49 -19.30 4.31
CA PRO A 73 9.93 -19.25 4.24
C PRO A 73 10.53 -20.62 3.94
N ALA A 74 11.77 -20.62 3.48
CA ALA A 74 12.58 -21.81 3.49
C ALA A 74 12.99 -22.17 4.93
N LYS A 75 13.42 -23.41 5.15
CA LYS A 75 13.99 -23.85 6.44
C LYS A 75 15.52 -23.87 6.35
N GLY A 76 16.21 -23.51 7.43
CA GLY A 76 17.67 -23.48 7.50
C GLY A 76 18.23 -24.27 8.68
N TRP A 77 19.38 -24.91 8.47
CA TRP A 77 20.12 -25.67 9.48
C TRP A 77 21.62 -25.46 9.31
N ILE A 78 22.35 -25.47 10.42
CA ILE A 78 23.78 -25.76 10.36
C ILE A 78 23.95 -27.25 10.01
N LEU A 79 24.92 -27.58 9.16
CA LEU A 79 25.17 -28.97 8.81
C LEU A 79 25.72 -29.75 10.01
N GLU A 80 25.27 -30.99 10.19
CA GLU A 80 25.64 -31.83 11.34
C GLU A 80 27.15 -32.02 11.51
N ASP A 81 27.90 -32.03 10.40
CA ASP A 81 29.35 -32.17 10.40
C ASP A 81 30.13 -30.84 10.43
N PHE A 82 29.42 -29.71 10.52
CA PHE A 82 30.00 -28.38 10.65
C PHE A 82 30.14 -27.99 12.13
N TYR A 83 31.30 -27.43 12.51
CA TYR A 83 31.58 -27.05 13.90
C TYR A 83 30.97 -25.69 14.25
N PHE A 84 29.65 -25.62 14.35
CA PHE A 84 28.88 -24.46 14.81
C PHE A 84 27.49 -24.92 15.29
N ASN A 85 27.04 -24.48 16.46
CA ASN A 85 25.81 -24.96 17.11
C ASN A 85 25.34 -23.99 18.20
N GLU A 86 24.37 -24.40 19.03
CA GLU A 86 23.75 -23.59 20.09
C GLU A 86 24.74 -22.98 21.09
N ARG A 87 25.91 -23.60 21.29
CA ARG A 87 26.98 -23.08 22.17
C ARG A 87 27.68 -21.86 21.59
N HIS A 88 27.57 -21.68 20.28
CA HIS A 88 28.21 -20.62 19.51
C HIS A 88 27.19 -19.52 19.16
N HIS A 89 25.92 -19.88 19.06
CA HIS A 89 24.83 -18.96 18.74
C HIS A 89 23.52 -19.49 19.32
N HIS A 90 22.91 -18.76 20.27
CA HIS A 90 21.70 -19.19 21.00
C HIS A 90 20.52 -19.57 20.10
N HIS A 91 20.46 -19.01 18.90
CA HIS A 91 19.41 -19.29 17.90
C HIS A 91 19.78 -20.37 16.85
N CYS A 92 20.84 -21.15 17.05
CA CYS A 92 21.21 -22.27 16.16
C CYS A 92 21.02 -23.62 16.88
N PHE A 93 19.84 -24.21 16.76
CA PHE A 93 19.49 -25.48 17.41
C PHE A 93 19.81 -26.63 16.45
N GLY A 94 20.52 -27.67 16.90
CA GLY A 94 21.03 -28.74 16.03
C GLY A 94 19.98 -29.30 15.05
N ASP A 95 19.09 -30.16 15.54
CA ASP A 95 18.09 -30.82 14.69
C ASP A 95 16.90 -29.90 14.36
N ASP A 96 16.57 -28.96 15.25
CA ASP A 96 15.45 -28.03 15.07
C ASP A 96 15.78 -26.90 14.06
N GLY A 97 17.07 -26.62 13.86
CA GLY A 97 17.62 -25.67 12.91
C GLY A 97 17.72 -24.23 13.42
N ILE A 98 17.71 -23.28 12.48
CA ILE A 98 18.02 -21.87 12.78
C ILE A 98 16.74 -21.11 13.11
N CYS A 99 16.72 -20.48 14.29
CA CYS A 99 15.60 -19.69 14.78
C CYS A 99 15.74 -18.22 14.42
N THR A 100 15.16 -17.84 13.29
CA THR A 100 15.05 -16.46 12.83
C THR A 100 13.67 -16.24 12.21
N ASP A 101 13.20 -15.00 12.23
CA ASP A 101 11.98 -14.56 11.56
C ASP A 101 12.06 -14.65 10.02
N TYR A 102 13.25 -14.92 9.44
CA TYR A 102 13.44 -15.18 8.02
C TYR A 102 13.28 -16.64 7.59
N LEU A 103 13.22 -17.59 8.54
CA LEU A 103 13.19 -19.04 8.27
C LEU A 103 11.96 -19.71 8.91
N GLN A 104 11.56 -20.85 8.35
CA GLN A 104 10.33 -21.55 8.76
C GLN A 104 10.54 -22.58 9.88
N ASN A 105 11.76 -22.75 10.39
CA ASN A 105 12.06 -23.76 11.41
C ASN A 105 11.17 -23.61 12.65
N PHE A 106 10.85 -22.37 13.02
CA PHE A 106 10.06 -22.04 14.20
C PHE A 106 8.83 -21.23 13.79
N ALA A 107 7.68 -21.91 13.68
CA ALA A 107 6.45 -21.32 13.14
C ALA A 107 6.02 -20.01 13.84
N TYR A 108 6.19 -19.94 15.17
CA TYR A 108 5.82 -18.78 15.97
C TYR A 108 6.55 -17.49 15.57
N MET A 109 7.77 -17.58 15.02
CA MET A 109 8.54 -16.40 14.59
C MET A 109 7.85 -15.68 13.41
N ASN A 110 7.21 -16.44 12.51
CA ASN A 110 6.53 -15.92 11.32
C ASN A 110 5.13 -15.34 11.64
N GLU A 111 4.51 -15.83 12.72
CA GLU A 111 3.21 -15.37 13.20
C GLU A 111 3.30 -13.99 13.89
N VAL A 112 4.39 -13.79 14.64
CA VAL A 112 4.62 -12.59 15.47
C VAL A 112 5.40 -11.50 14.73
N ALA A 113 6.05 -11.81 13.61
CA ALA A 113 6.77 -10.84 12.78
C ALA A 113 5.90 -9.59 12.50
N GLN A 114 6.38 -8.45 12.99
CA GLN A 114 5.79 -7.12 12.80
C GLN A 114 5.90 -6.72 11.32
N ALA A 115 5.07 -5.76 10.90
CA ALA A 115 5.25 -5.14 9.58
C ALA A 115 6.73 -4.69 9.46
N TYR A 116 7.36 -4.99 8.32
CA TYR A 116 8.77 -4.71 8.03
C TYR A 116 9.84 -5.57 8.75
N SER A 117 9.47 -6.69 9.38
CA SER A 117 10.41 -7.67 9.94
C SER A 117 10.15 -9.08 9.40
N GLY A 118 11.20 -9.90 9.31
CA GLY A 118 11.14 -11.31 8.92
C GLY A 118 10.84 -11.60 7.45
N TRP A 119 10.43 -12.86 7.20
CA TRP A 119 10.12 -13.36 5.88
C TRP A 119 8.82 -12.79 5.32
N THR A 120 8.87 -12.36 4.07
CA THR A 120 7.69 -12.08 3.25
C THR A 120 7.82 -12.84 1.92
N PRO A 121 6.72 -13.06 1.19
CA PRO A 121 6.79 -13.66 -0.15
C PRO A 121 7.57 -12.81 -1.17
N GLY A 122 7.90 -11.56 -0.81
CA GLY A 122 8.78 -10.67 -1.57
C GLY A 122 10.26 -10.90 -1.34
N CYS A 123 10.63 -11.57 -0.25
CA CYS A 123 12.02 -11.87 0.05
C CYS A 123 12.64 -12.72 -1.08
N THR A 124 13.83 -12.33 -1.49
CA THR A 124 14.67 -13.06 -2.44
C THR A 124 15.77 -13.81 -1.69
N LEU A 125 16.43 -14.75 -2.36
CA LEU A 125 17.66 -15.35 -1.82
C LEU A 125 18.71 -14.28 -1.49
N THR A 126 18.81 -13.21 -2.28
CA THR A 126 19.69 -12.07 -2.01
C THR A 126 19.35 -11.39 -0.68
N SER A 127 18.08 -11.02 -0.44
CA SER A 127 17.70 -10.41 0.84
C SER A 127 17.88 -11.36 2.02
N LEU A 128 17.61 -12.65 1.81
CA LEU A 128 17.86 -13.68 2.82
C LEU A 128 19.35 -13.77 3.16
N MET A 129 20.25 -13.76 2.16
CA MET A 129 21.70 -13.80 2.40
C MET A 129 22.17 -12.59 3.20
N ILE A 130 21.66 -11.39 2.91
CA ILE A 130 21.97 -10.17 3.68
C ILE A 130 21.52 -10.32 5.13
N ALA A 131 20.27 -10.76 5.35
CA ALA A 131 19.74 -10.98 6.70
C ALA A 131 20.54 -12.02 7.48
N MET A 132 20.87 -13.14 6.84
CA MET A 132 21.64 -14.23 7.46
C MET A 132 23.09 -13.84 7.78
N LYS A 133 23.73 -12.97 6.99
CA LYS A 133 25.03 -12.40 7.36
C LYS A 133 24.96 -11.66 8.69
N GLN A 134 23.96 -10.80 8.85
CA GLN A 134 23.79 -10.03 10.08
C GLN A 134 23.42 -10.94 11.26
N PHE A 135 22.54 -11.92 11.04
CA PHE A 135 22.17 -12.92 12.05
C PHE A 135 23.39 -13.59 12.66
N PHE A 136 24.31 -14.15 11.85
CA PHE A 136 25.48 -14.84 12.39
C PHE A 136 26.54 -13.93 13.05
N VAL A 137 26.49 -12.61 12.81
CA VAL A 137 27.32 -11.64 13.54
C VAL A 137 26.78 -11.43 14.97
N ASP A 138 25.46 -11.46 15.13
CA ASP A 138 24.76 -11.14 16.37
C ASP A 138 24.50 -12.40 17.21
N HIS A 139 25.57 -12.93 17.79
CA HIS A 139 25.47 -14.03 18.75
C HIS A 139 25.10 -13.42 20.12
N ASP A 140 23.98 -13.82 20.72
CA ASP A 140 23.49 -13.23 21.98
C ASP A 140 24.37 -13.52 23.23
N HIS A 141 25.62 -13.97 23.05
CA HIS A 141 26.52 -14.25 24.15
C HIS A 141 27.24 -13.00 24.64
N HIS A 142 27.31 -12.83 25.96
CA HIS A 142 28.20 -11.83 26.55
C HIS A 142 29.66 -12.15 26.21
N SER A 143 30.36 -11.17 25.65
CA SER A 143 31.77 -11.29 25.23
C SER A 143 32.68 -11.62 26.42
N SER A 144 32.91 -12.91 26.67
CA SER A 144 33.78 -13.43 27.73
C SER A 144 35.13 -13.89 27.14
N GLY A 145 36.16 -14.05 27.99
CA GLY A 145 37.45 -14.56 27.56
C GLY A 145 37.37 -15.99 26.98
N GLU A 146 36.53 -16.84 27.56
CA GLU A 146 36.28 -18.20 27.10
C GLU A 146 35.57 -18.21 25.74
N PHE A 147 34.54 -17.36 25.57
CA PHE A 147 33.83 -17.25 24.31
C PHE A 147 34.75 -16.79 23.16
N LYS A 148 35.64 -15.82 23.41
CA LYS A 148 36.63 -15.38 22.41
C LYS A 148 37.61 -16.48 22.02
N ALA A 149 37.96 -17.38 22.95
CA ALA A 149 38.79 -18.53 22.65
C ALA A 149 38.03 -19.53 21.76
N GLU A 150 36.78 -19.82 22.09
CA GLU A 150 35.93 -20.71 21.28
C GLU A 150 35.67 -20.13 19.88
N ALA A 151 35.43 -18.82 19.77
CA ALA A 151 35.23 -18.15 18.49
C ALA A 151 36.45 -18.29 17.57
N LYS A 152 37.68 -18.25 18.11
CA LYS A 152 38.89 -18.54 17.33
C LYS A 152 38.93 -19.98 16.82
N ILE A 153 38.49 -20.94 17.63
CA ILE A 153 38.39 -22.35 17.22
C ILE A 153 37.39 -22.51 16.08
N VAL A 154 36.24 -21.83 16.14
CA VAL A 154 35.26 -21.78 15.04
C VAL A 154 35.88 -21.21 13.76
N VAL A 155 36.60 -20.09 13.86
CA VAL A 155 37.28 -19.48 12.70
C VAL A 155 38.31 -20.45 12.09
N GLU A 156 39.12 -21.11 12.90
CA GLU A 156 40.13 -22.05 12.41
C GLU A 156 39.52 -23.31 11.78
N LYS A 157 38.46 -23.86 12.39
CA LYS A 157 37.78 -25.06 11.88
C LYS A 157 36.97 -24.77 10.64
N SER A 158 36.27 -23.63 10.57
CA SER A 158 35.50 -23.24 9.38
C SER A 158 36.39 -23.10 8.15
N LYS A 159 37.60 -22.53 8.29
CA LYS A 159 38.58 -22.42 7.19
C LYS A 159 39.05 -23.77 6.62
N LYS A 160 39.04 -24.82 7.44
CA LYS A 160 39.48 -26.18 7.06
C LYS A 160 38.31 -27.09 6.66
N TYR A 161 37.07 -26.61 6.80
CA TYR A 161 35.89 -27.42 6.53
C TYR A 161 35.72 -27.63 5.03
N LYS A 162 35.37 -28.87 4.66
CA LYS A 162 34.97 -29.25 3.31
C LYS A 162 33.68 -30.05 3.39
N CYS A 163 32.63 -29.53 2.77
CA CYS A 163 31.33 -30.20 2.79
C CYS A 163 31.39 -31.53 2.05
N LYS A 164 30.83 -32.59 2.65
CA LYS A 164 30.75 -33.92 2.02
C LYS A 164 29.72 -33.99 0.90
N GLU A 165 28.68 -33.15 0.95
CA GLU A 165 27.57 -33.20 0.00
C GLU A 165 27.79 -32.30 -1.21
N CYS A 166 28.16 -31.03 -1.02
CA CYS A 166 28.36 -30.08 -2.13
C CYS A 166 29.84 -29.83 -2.48
N GLY A 167 30.78 -30.39 -1.71
CA GLY A 167 32.22 -30.19 -1.92
C GLY A 167 32.75 -28.79 -1.55
N ALA A 168 31.88 -27.89 -1.09
CA ALA A 168 32.22 -26.50 -0.80
C ALA A 168 33.33 -26.38 0.25
N THR A 169 34.17 -25.36 0.08
CA THR A 169 35.25 -25.01 1.02
C THR A 169 35.23 -23.52 1.33
N ALA A 170 35.94 -23.10 2.38
CA ALA A 170 36.01 -21.68 2.75
C ALA A 170 36.74 -20.82 1.71
N GLU A 171 37.70 -21.37 0.97
CA GLU A 171 38.53 -20.68 -0.03
C GLU A 171 37.69 -20.00 -1.12
N GLU A 172 36.54 -20.59 -1.44
CA GLU A 172 35.63 -20.12 -2.48
C GLU A 172 34.97 -18.76 -2.21
N LEU A 173 35.07 -18.23 -0.98
CA LEU A 173 34.64 -16.87 -0.65
C LEU A 173 35.80 -15.86 -0.63
N PHE A 174 37.04 -16.33 -0.49
CA PHE A 174 38.24 -15.46 -0.41
C PHE A 174 38.88 -15.22 -1.78
N ASP A 175 38.67 -16.15 -2.72
CA ASP A 175 39.05 -15.97 -4.11
C ASP A 175 38.04 -15.07 -4.83
N GLY A 176 38.10 -13.77 -4.55
CA GLY A 176 37.30 -12.73 -5.23
C GLY A 176 37.57 -12.58 -6.74
N ASN A 177 38.09 -13.63 -7.41
CA ASN A 177 38.55 -13.60 -8.79
C ASN A 177 38.42 -14.93 -9.56
N SER A 178 37.65 -15.93 -9.12
CA SER A 178 37.44 -17.16 -9.92
C SER A 178 36.01 -17.26 -10.48
N SER A 179 35.87 -16.80 -11.71
CA SER A 179 34.88 -17.22 -12.71
C SER A 179 35.08 -18.70 -13.09
N SER A 180 35.02 -19.60 -12.11
CA SER A 180 34.93 -21.05 -12.34
C SER A 180 33.59 -21.55 -11.83
N GLY A 181 32.53 -21.23 -12.58
CA GLY A 181 31.32 -22.03 -12.54
C GLY A 181 31.68 -23.44 -12.97
N GLY A 182 31.44 -24.41 -12.10
CA GLY A 182 31.45 -25.82 -12.50
C GLY A 182 30.51 -26.00 -13.69
N ALA A 183 31.05 -26.56 -14.76
CA ALA A 183 30.35 -26.80 -16.01
C ALA A 183 29.11 -27.67 -15.78
N VAL A 184 27.95 -27.03 -15.69
CA VAL A 184 26.69 -27.66 -16.10
C VAL A 184 26.78 -27.75 -17.61
N ALA A 185 26.86 -28.98 -18.13
CA ALA A 185 26.88 -29.27 -19.55
C ALA A 185 25.83 -28.41 -20.29
N GLU A 186 26.33 -27.62 -21.24
CA GLU A 186 25.54 -26.79 -22.14
C GLU A 186 24.53 -27.66 -22.89
N THR A 187 23.28 -27.68 -22.44
CA THR A 187 22.17 -27.69 -23.39
C THR A 187 21.98 -26.25 -23.85
N SER A 188 22.68 -25.92 -24.93
CA SER A 188 22.54 -24.71 -25.74
C SER A 188 21.06 -24.36 -25.97
N GLY A 189 20.62 -23.19 -25.47
CA GLY A 189 19.27 -22.72 -25.68
C GLY A 189 18.87 -21.51 -24.81
N VAL A 190 19.32 -20.33 -25.24
CA VAL A 190 18.75 -18.99 -24.96
C VAL A 190 19.07 -18.35 -23.60
N PHE A 191 19.46 -17.07 -23.69
CA PHE A 191 19.61 -16.04 -22.65
C PHE A 191 21.00 -15.88 -22.01
N ALA A 192 21.92 -15.33 -22.82
CA ALA A 192 23.06 -14.55 -22.33
C ALA A 192 22.58 -13.21 -21.72
N GLY A 193 23.34 -12.73 -20.73
CA GLY A 193 22.98 -11.61 -19.84
C GLY A 193 22.89 -10.24 -20.52
N ALA A 194 21.99 -9.42 -19.98
CA ALA A 194 21.82 -8.02 -20.34
C ALA A 194 22.79 -7.15 -19.54
N ASP A 195 23.81 -6.64 -20.23
CA ASP A 195 24.47 -5.39 -19.91
C ASP A 195 23.50 -4.22 -20.11
N ILE A 196 23.64 -3.19 -19.27
CA ILE A 196 22.76 -2.01 -19.16
C ILE A 196 22.96 -1.03 -20.34
N ASN A 197 23.11 -1.53 -21.55
CA ASN A 197 23.17 -0.75 -22.78
C ASN A 197 22.12 -1.27 -23.76
N GLY A 198 20.90 -0.76 -23.62
CA GLY A 198 19.84 -0.83 -24.62
C GLY A 198 19.40 -2.23 -25.00
N ASP A 199 18.61 -2.87 -24.13
CA ASP A 199 17.97 -4.15 -24.46
C ASP A 199 17.16 -4.04 -25.76
N LEU A 200 17.64 -4.71 -26.79
CA LEU A 200 16.97 -4.90 -28.07
C LEU A 200 16.12 -6.17 -27.96
N ILE A 201 14.80 -6.03 -27.83
CA ILE A 201 13.88 -7.16 -28.08
C ILE A 201 13.58 -7.17 -29.58
N ASN A 202 13.93 -8.24 -30.29
CA ASN A 202 13.78 -8.37 -31.74
C ASN A 202 14.51 -7.28 -32.57
N GLY A 203 15.65 -6.77 -32.07
CA GLY A 203 16.45 -5.78 -32.81
C GLY A 203 15.89 -4.34 -32.79
N LYS A 204 14.85 -4.05 -31.99
CA LYS A 204 14.34 -2.68 -31.79
C LYS A 204 14.67 -2.17 -30.39
N GLN A 205 15.15 -0.93 -30.31
CA GLN A 205 15.37 -0.24 -29.05
C GLN A 205 14.03 -0.05 -28.34
N LEU A 206 13.91 -0.60 -27.13
CA LEU A 206 12.72 -0.42 -26.31
C LEU A 206 12.56 1.05 -25.91
N SER A 207 11.32 1.54 -25.87
CA SER A 207 11.07 2.87 -25.35
C SER A 207 11.41 2.91 -23.84
N PRO A 208 11.88 4.06 -23.31
CA PRO A 208 12.14 4.21 -21.89
C PRO A 208 10.93 3.84 -21.00
N GLN A 209 9.71 4.11 -21.50
CA GLN A 209 8.45 3.78 -20.83
C GLN A 209 8.25 2.26 -20.73
N TYR A 210 8.52 1.53 -21.81
CA TYR A 210 8.39 0.08 -21.83
C TYR A 210 9.44 -0.59 -20.92
N GLN A 211 10.70 -0.11 -20.96
CA GLN A 211 11.75 -0.60 -20.06
C GLN A 211 11.38 -0.38 -18.59
N ARG A 212 10.84 0.80 -18.26
CA ARG A 212 10.36 1.07 -16.91
C ARG A 212 9.22 0.13 -16.50
N ALA A 213 8.23 -0.02 -17.38
CA ALA A 213 7.09 -0.89 -17.12
C ALA A 213 7.50 -2.37 -16.95
N LEU A 214 8.52 -2.84 -17.67
CA LEU A 214 9.08 -4.19 -17.47
C LEU A 214 9.62 -4.37 -16.04
N CYS A 215 10.27 -3.35 -15.49
CA CYS A 215 10.85 -3.38 -14.14
C CYS A 215 9.82 -3.15 -13.03
N GLU A 216 8.87 -2.24 -13.24
CA GLU A 216 7.94 -1.77 -12.18
C GLU A 216 6.61 -2.53 -12.16
N LEU A 217 6.11 -3.05 -13.30
CA LEU A 217 4.87 -3.83 -13.35
C LEU A 217 5.13 -5.32 -13.14
N VAL A 218 5.88 -5.63 -12.10
CA VAL A 218 6.26 -7.00 -11.72
C VAL A 218 5.45 -7.40 -10.50
N CYS A 219 4.83 -8.58 -10.55
CA CYS A 219 4.31 -9.18 -9.34
C CYS A 219 5.50 -9.70 -8.51
N PRO A 220 5.79 -9.16 -7.32
CA PRO A 220 6.98 -9.53 -6.54
C PRO A 220 6.97 -11.02 -6.16
N VAL A 221 5.77 -11.54 -5.89
CA VAL A 221 5.55 -12.95 -5.53
C VAL A 221 5.84 -13.89 -6.69
N LEU A 222 5.27 -13.65 -7.87
CA LEU A 222 5.50 -14.49 -9.05
C LEU A 222 6.84 -14.19 -9.74
N GLY A 223 7.39 -12.99 -9.50
CA GLY A 223 8.51 -12.42 -10.25
C GLY A 223 8.22 -12.21 -11.74
N ARG A 224 6.97 -12.30 -12.18
CA ARG A 224 6.58 -12.13 -13.60
C ARG A 224 6.21 -10.68 -13.86
N SER A 225 6.60 -10.16 -15.02
CA SER A 225 6.16 -8.86 -15.51
C SER A 225 4.83 -8.97 -16.23
N LEU A 226 3.95 -7.98 -16.08
CA LEU A 226 2.68 -7.90 -16.82
C LEU A 226 2.91 -7.83 -18.33
N LEU A 227 4.04 -7.26 -18.75
CA LEU A 227 4.36 -7.12 -20.18
C LEU A 227 4.86 -8.43 -20.81
N GLU A 228 5.30 -9.39 -19.99
CA GLU A 228 5.73 -10.72 -20.43
C GLU A 228 4.59 -11.74 -20.38
N ASP A 229 3.54 -11.46 -19.60
CA ASP A 229 2.40 -12.32 -19.38
C ASP A 229 1.11 -11.51 -19.52
N ASP A 230 0.57 -11.48 -20.75
CA ASP A 230 -0.69 -10.80 -21.09
C ASP A 230 -1.90 -11.37 -20.34
N LYS A 231 -1.74 -12.56 -19.75
CA LYS A 231 -2.75 -13.19 -18.91
C LYS A 231 -2.65 -12.77 -17.45
N MET A 232 -1.57 -12.13 -17.02
CA MET A 232 -1.47 -11.71 -15.61
C MET A 232 -2.47 -10.60 -15.31
N LEU A 233 -3.25 -10.78 -14.23
CA LEU A 233 -4.08 -9.75 -13.65
C LEU A 233 -3.36 -9.19 -12.42
N ILE A 234 -3.31 -7.87 -12.31
CA ILE A 234 -2.65 -7.17 -11.20
C ILE A 234 -3.61 -6.18 -10.55
N GLY A 235 -3.37 -5.91 -9.28
CA GLY A 235 -4.12 -4.96 -8.48
C GLY A 235 -3.36 -4.59 -7.21
N PHE A 236 -4.04 -3.88 -6.32
CA PHE A 236 -3.48 -3.48 -5.03
C PHE A 236 -4.05 -4.35 -3.90
N PRO A 237 -3.22 -4.86 -2.97
CA PRO A 237 -3.71 -5.53 -1.77
C PRO A 237 -4.62 -4.61 -0.95
N VAL A 238 -5.72 -5.16 -0.41
CA VAL A 238 -6.65 -4.45 0.47
C VAL A 238 -7.00 -5.30 1.69
N ASP A 239 -6.84 -4.74 2.89
CA ASP A 239 -7.32 -5.30 4.16
C ASP A 239 -8.72 -4.80 4.45
N ILE A 240 -9.70 -5.68 4.33
CA ILE A 240 -11.09 -5.42 4.66
C ILE A 240 -11.35 -5.90 6.10
N LYS A 241 -11.55 -4.96 7.03
CA LYS A 241 -11.77 -5.22 8.46
C LYS A 241 -13.25 -5.54 8.77
N CYS A 242 -13.80 -6.56 8.09
CA CYS A 242 -15.16 -7.08 8.32
C CYS A 242 -15.21 -8.27 9.26
N PHE A 243 -14.12 -9.02 9.34
CA PHE A 243 -14.10 -10.29 10.05
C PHE A 243 -13.74 -10.03 11.51
N LYS A 244 -14.66 -10.35 12.43
CA LYS A 244 -14.29 -10.56 13.83
C LYS A 244 -13.22 -11.66 13.82
N GLU A 245 -12.08 -11.43 14.47
CA GLU A 245 -11.08 -12.49 14.66
C GLU A 245 -11.79 -13.72 15.25
N PRO A 246 -11.53 -14.94 14.73
CA PRO A 246 -12.09 -16.13 15.34
C PRO A 246 -11.56 -16.18 16.77
N LEU A 247 -12.45 -16.02 17.75
CA LEU A 247 -12.15 -16.26 19.15
C LEU A 247 -11.52 -17.65 19.24
N SER A 248 -10.24 -17.69 19.61
CA SER A 248 -9.55 -18.93 19.97
C SER A 248 -10.43 -19.70 20.97
N PHE A 249 -10.71 -20.96 20.66
CA PHE A 249 -11.46 -21.87 21.53
C PHE A 249 -10.78 -21.95 22.90
N VAL A 250 -11.27 -21.16 23.86
CA VAL A 250 -11.07 -21.40 25.29
C VAL A 250 -12.37 -21.99 25.80
N THR A 251 -12.36 -23.31 26.00
CA THR A 251 -13.45 -24.04 26.64
C THR A 251 -13.54 -23.64 28.11
N THR A 252 -14.46 -22.74 28.44
CA THR A 252 -15.03 -22.69 29.79
C THR A 252 -16.54 -22.48 29.70
N ARG A 253 -17.26 -23.53 30.09
CA ARG A 253 -18.71 -23.53 30.30
C ARG A 253 -19.08 -22.46 31.33
N GLN A 254 -20.00 -21.56 30.97
CA GLN A 254 -21.16 -21.17 31.79
C GLN A 254 -22.07 -20.22 31.00
N SER A 255 -23.35 -20.55 30.96
CA SER A 255 -24.48 -19.73 30.48
C SER A 255 -25.39 -19.43 31.68
N PRO A 256 -26.45 -18.60 31.56
CA PRO A 256 -26.70 -17.48 30.63
C PRO A 256 -27.16 -16.20 31.39
N VAL A 257 -27.32 -15.07 30.69
CA VAL A 257 -28.55 -14.23 30.60
C VAL A 257 -28.20 -12.97 29.81
N GLY A 258 -28.96 -12.68 28.74
CA GLY A 258 -28.89 -11.42 28.00
C GLY A 258 -29.03 -11.59 26.50
N SER A 259 -30.25 -11.86 26.03
CA SER A 259 -30.61 -11.90 24.62
C SER A 259 -30.44 -10.52 23.97
N PHE A 260 -29.45 -10.38 23.09
CA PHE A 260 -29.46 -9.40 22.01
C PHE A 260 -29.57 -10.18 20.70
N GLU A 261 -30.78 -10.21 20.14
CA GLU A 261 -31.02 -10.69 18.77
C GLU A 261 -30.31 -9.73 17.80
N ALA A 262 -29.23 -10.20 17.19
CA ALA A 262 -28.71 -9.59 15.97
C ALA A 262 -29.62 -10.02 14.82
N ALA A 263 -30.46 -9.10 14.35
CA ALA A 263 -31.31 -9.32 13.19
C ALA A 263 -30.46 -9.45 11.92
N THR A 264 -30.16 -10.68 11.51
CA THR A 264 -29.73 -11.00 10.14
C THR A 264 -30.93 -10.92 9.21
N GLN A 265 -31.17 -9.75 8.61
CA GLN A 265 -32.13 -9.59 7.52
C GLN A 265 -31.48 -9.96 6.18
N THR A 266 -31.70 -11.19 5.73
CA THR A 266 -31.51 -11.58 4.33
C THR A 266 -32.70 -11.10 3.51
N HIS A 267 -32.55 -10.01 2.76
CA HIS A 267 -33.54 -9.57 1.77
C HIS A 267 -33.07 -9.88 0.35
N ASN A 268 -33.82 -10.72 -0.36
CA ASN A 268 -33.76 -10.82 -1.82
C ASN A 268 -34.18 -9.48 -2.43
N MET A 269 -33.33 -8.83 -3.23
CA MET A 269 -33.55 -7.47 -3.70
C MET A 269 -33.97 -7.38 -5.18
N THR A 270 -35.11 -6.75 -5.42
CA THR A 270 -35.47 -6.11 -6.69
C THR A 270 -35.39 -4.59 -6.50
N PHE A 271 -34.52 -3.93 -7.27
CA PHE A 271 -34.00 -2.57 -7.06
C PHE A 271 -34.87 -1.49 -7.80
N LYS A 272 -35.20 -0.34 -7.14
CA LYS A 272 -35.98 0.85 -7.56
C LYS A 272 -35.43 2.14 -6.89
N ALA A 273 -35.98 3.34 -7.16
CA ALA A 273 -35.55 4.66 -6.64
C ALA A 273 -35.11 4.79 -5.15
N ASP A 274 -35.51 3.87 -4.26
CA ASP A 274 -34.99 3.75 -2.88
C ASP A 274 -33.48 3.44 -2.81
N ASP A 275 -32.88 2.98 -3.90
CA ASP A 275 -31.53 2.46 -3.93
C ASP A 275 -30.45 3.53 -3.90
N GLU A 276 -30.72 4.71 -4.45
CA GLU A 276 -29.76 5.82 -4.41
C GLU A 276 -29.57 6.32 -2.98
N LYS A 277 -30.68 6.50 -2.24
CA LYS A 277 -30.63 6.89 -0.83
C LYS A 277 -29.89 5.83 -0.02
N ARG A 278 -30.13 4.54 -0.30
CA ARG A 278 -29.37 3.43 0.31
C ARG A 278 -27.89 3.52 -0.03
N ILE A 279 -27.50 3.70 -1.30
CA ILE A 279 -26.10 3.79 -1.74
C ILE A 279 -25.36 4.95 -1.05
N ARG A 280 -26.00 6.11 -0.89
CA ARG A 280 -25.43 7.23 -0.14
C ARG A 280 -25.20 6.90 1.33
N GLN A 281 -26.15 6.18 1.92
CA GLN A 281 -26.13 5.79 3.33
C GLN A 281 -25.33 4.51 3.59
N LEU A 282 -24.81 3.83 2.56
CA LEU A 282 -23.96 2.66 2.71
C LEU A 282 -22.73 3.02 3.55
N LYS A 283 -22.65 2.41 4.73
CA LYS A 283 -21.45 2.41 5.54
C LYS A 283 -20.53 1.33 5.02
N MET A 284 -19.53 1.74 4.25
CA MET A 284 -18.45 0.82 3.87
C MET A 284 -17.81 0.25 5.11
N VAL A 285 -17.41 -1.01 5.01
CA VAL A 285 -16.53 -1.56 6.02
C VAL A 285 -15.13 -0.98 5.84
N ASN A 286 -14.36 -0.96 6.92
CA ASN A 286 -13.06 -0.33 6.91
C ASN A 286 -12.08 -1.12 6.01
N ALA A 287 -11.90 -0.63 4.78
CA ALA A 287 -10.92 -1.13 3.83
C ALA A 287 -9.64 -0.28 3.85
N GLU A 288 -8.48 -0.92 3.94
CA GLU A 288 -7.16 -0.29 3.91
C GLU A 288 -6.37 -0.85 2.73
N LEU A 289 -5.94 0.02 1.80
CA LEU A 289 -5.27 -0.38 0.57
C LEU A 289 -3.77 -0.14 0.69
N PHE A 290 -2.99 -1.12 0.25
CA PHE A 290 -1.52 -1.07 0.26
C PHE A 290 -1.00 -0.85 -1.17
N PRO A 291 -0.13 0.15 -1.38
CA PRO A 291 0.35 0.54 -2.70
C PRO A 291 1.47 -0.39 -3.19
N GLU A 292 1.13 -1.65 -3.45
CA GLU A 292 2.03 -2.68 -3.97
C GLU A 292 1.33 -3.40 -5.13
N PHE A 293 2.00 -3.63 -6.26
CA PHE A 293 1.40 -4.44 -7.32
C PHE A 293 1.43 -5.91 -6.93
N LEU A 294 0.26 -6.53 -6.90
CA LEU A 294 0.15 -7.96 -6.63
C LEU A 294 -0.73 -8.64 -7.67
N SER A 295 -0.35 -9.85 -8.06
CA SER A 295 -1.10 -10.63 -9.03
C SER A 295 -2.32 -11.28 -8.37
N LEU A 296 -3.46 -11.20 -9.04
CA LEU A 296 -4.67 -11.93 -8.64
C LEU A 296 -4.45 -13.45 -8.67
N GLU A 297 -3.61 -13.95 -9.59
CA GLU A 297 -3.24 -15.36 -9.65
C GLU A 297 -2.46 -15.77 -8.39
N ALA A 298 -1.44 -14.98 -8.01
CA ALA A 298 -0.66 -15.24 -6.80
C ALA A 298 -1.55 -15.30 -5.55
N PHE A 299 -2.52 -14.39 -5.45
CA PHE A 299 -3.53 -14.39 -4.40
C PHE A 299 -4.38 -15.64 -4.39
N CYS A 300 -4.96 -16.02 -5.53
CA CYS A 300 -5.77 -17.22 -5.64
C CYS A 300 -4.98 -18.49 -5.31
N THR A 301 -3.71 -18.56 -5.71
CA THR A 301 -2.82 -19.67 -5.35
C THR A 301 -2.58 -19.75 -3.85
N ASP A 302 -2.27 -18.64 -3.17
CA ASP A 302 -2.07 -18.62 -1.71
C ASP A 302 -3.36 -19.04 -0.95
N LEU A 303 -4.53 -18.59 -1.42
CA LEU A 303 -5.80 -19.03 -0.88
C LEU A 303 -6.02 -20.54 -1.05
N ALA A 304 -5.75 -21.07 -2.25
CA ALA A 304 -5.92 -22.49 -2.55
C ALA A 304 -4.99 -23.37 -1.69
N ILE A 305 -3.74 -22.95 -1.50
CA ILE A 305 -2.77 -23.62 -0.61
C ILE A 305 -3.31 -23.70 0.83
N ARG A 306 -4.04 -22.68 1.27
CA ARG A 306 -4.66 -22.62 2.60
C ARG A 306 -6.02 -23.34 2.68
N GLY A 307 -6.42 -24.06 1.62
CA GLY A 307 -7.69 -24.77 1.55
C GLY A 307 -8.91 -23.84 1.56
N SER A 308 -8.72 -22.56 1.18
CA SER A 308 -9.78 -21.57 1.16
C SER A 308 -10.13 -21.17 -0.25
N TYR A 309 -11.40 -20.84 -0.44
CA TYR A 309 -11.92 -20.28 -1.67
C TYR A 309 -12.50 -18.90 -1.40
N PHE A 310 -12.69 -18.13 -2.47
CA PHE A 310 -13.13 -16.75 -2.43
C PHE A 310 -14.45 -16.54 -1.66
N ASP A 311 -15.34 -17.53 -1.70
CA ASP A 311 -16.64 -17.48 -1.04
C ASP A 311 -16.56 -17.69 0.50
N ASN A 312 -15.38 -17.98 1.04
CA ASN A 312 -15.16 -18.27 2.45
C ASN A 312 -13.85 -17.64 2.99
N LEU A 313 -13.63 -16.36 2.70
CA LEU A 313 -12.43 -15.61 3.13
C LEU A 313 -12.40 -15.27 4.63
N ASN A 314 -13.12 -16.01 5.49
CA ASN A 314 -13.33 -15.82 6.93
C ASN A 314 -12.07 -15.40 7.72
N GLY A 315 -11.69 -14.13 7.60
CA GLY A 315 -10.52 -13.56 8.27
C GLY A 315 -9.16 -14.07 7.80
N ILE A 316 -9.03 -14.78 6.66
CA ILE A 316 -7.71 -15.21 6.18
C ILE A 316 -6.92 -13.97 5.74
N LYS A 317 -5.94 -13.61 6.55
CA LYS A 317 -4.99 -12.54 6.23
C LYS A 317 -3.75 -13.14 5.57
N LEU A 318 -3.53 -12.73 4.33
CA LEU A 318 -2.31 -13.00 3.59
C LEU A 318 -1.29 -11.89 3.87
N ARG A 319 -0.02 -12.13 3.58
CA ARG A 319 1.05 -11.12 3.73
C ARG A 319 1.56 -10.71 2.36
N SER A 320 1.59 -9.40 2.10
CA SER A 320 2.13 -8.84 0.86
C SER A 320 3.66 -8.94 0.84
N SER A 321 4.30 -8.58 -0.27
CA SER A 321 5.76 -8.57 -0.35
C SER A 321 6.38 -7.57 0.62
N MET A 322 5.66 -6.51 0.97
CA MET A 322 6.05 -5.54 2.01
C MET A 322 5.67 -5.98 3.44
N GLY A 323 5.12 -7.18 3.63
CA GLY A 323 4.73 -7.71 4.94
C GLY A 323 3.38 -7.21 5.45
N ASN A 324 2.67 -6.39 4.67
CA ASN A 324 1.34 -5.90 5.02
C ASN A 324 0.33 -7.03 5.00
N ARG A 325 -0.53 -7.09 6.02
CA ARG A 325 -1.61 -8.08 6.07
C ARG A 325 -2.79 -7.58 5.26
N TYR A 326 -3.27 -8.39 4.32
CA TYR A 326 -4.40 -8.04 3.46
C TYR A 326 -5.35 -9.25 3.28
N THR A 327 -6.58 -8.99 2.85
CA THR A 327 -7.59 -10.05 2.67
C THR A 327 -8.01 -10.23 1.21
N HIS A 328 -7.88 -9.18 0.39
CA HIS A 328 -8.28 -9.19 -1.02
C HIS A 328 -7.30 -8.39 -1.87
N ILE A 329 -7.42 -8.45 -3.20
CA ILE A 329 -6.70 -7.57 -4.13
C ILE A 329 -7.73 -6.77 -4.90
N ILE A 330 -7.63 -5.44 -4.99
CA ILE A 330 -8.47 -4.66 -5.89
C ILE A 330 -7.83 -4.61 -7.30
N PRO A 331 -8.40 -5.28 -8.32
CA PRO A 331 -7.88 -5.17 -9.68
C PRO A 331 -8.02 -3.75 -10.19
N ILE A 332 -7.09 -3.34 -11.05
CA ILE A 332 -7.06 -1.99 -11.63
C ILE A 332 -7.29 -2.02 -13.14
N TYR A 333 -7.80 -0.93 -13.70
CA TYR A 333 -7.93 -0.78 -15.15
C TYR A 333 -6.59 -0.40 -15.77
N LEU A 334 -5.96 -1.35 -16.47
CA LEU A 334 -4.77 -1.10 -17.31
C LEU A 334 -5.11 -1.09 -18.80
N SER A 335 -6.02 -1.97 -19.19
CA SER A 335 -6.60 -2.08 -20.52
C SER A 335 -8.01 -2.65 -20.40
N GLN A 336 -8.79 -2.53 -21.47
CA GLN A 336 -10.13 -3.13 -21.53
C GLN A 336 -10.09 -4.64 -21.28
N GLN A 337 -9.17 -5.35 -21.92
CA GLN A 337 -9.03 -6.81 -21.76
C GLN A 337 -8.66 -7.21 -20.33
N HIS A 338 -7.77 -6.45 -19.68
CA HIS A 338 -7.39 -6.69 -18.29
C HIS A 338 -8.57 -6.48 -17.33
N TYR A 339 -9.37 -5.43 -17.55
CA TYR A 339 -10.58 -5.19 -16.78
C TYR A 339 -11.64 -6.26 -16.99
N GLU A 340 -11.97 -6.61 -18.23
CA GLU A 340 -13.01 -7.61 -18.54
C GLU A 340 -12.71 -8.97 -17.88
N ARG A 341 -11.43 -9.35 -17.84
CA ARG A 341 -10.97 -10.60 -17.20
C ARG A 341 -11.02 -10.56 -15.68
N SER A 342 -10.98 -9.38 -15.07
CA SER A 342 -11.06 -9.18 -13.61
C SER A 342 -12.43 -8.72 -13.13
N GLU A 343 -13.36 -8.39 -14.04
CA GLU A 343 -14.64 -7.74 -13.74
C GLU A 343 -15.49 -8.53 -12.75
N THR A 344 -15.63 -9.83 -12.94
CA THR A 344 -16.41 -10.69 -12.04
C THR A 344 -15.88 -10.64 -10.61
N TYR A 345 -14.56 -10.73 -10.44
CA TYR A 345 -13.91 -10.63 -9.13
C TYR A 345 -14.10 -9.23 -8.54
N LEU A 346 -13.89 -8.18 -9.34
CA LEU A 346 -14.01 -6.80 -8.89
C LEU A 346 -15.43 -6.48 -8.40
N LYS A 347 -16.46 -6.96 -9.10
CA LYS A 347 -17.87 -6.79 -8.68
C LYS A 347 -18.11 -7.40 -7.30
N THR A 348 -17.68 -8.64 -7.09
CA THR A 348 -17.86 -9.26 -5.78
C THR A 348 -17.04 -8.56 -4.70
N LEU A 349 -15.80 -8.16 -4.99
CA LEU A 349 -14.99 -7.39 -4.04
C LEU A 349 -15.68 -6.08 -3.61
N ILE A 350 -16.24 -5.34 -4.55
CA ILE A 350 -16.95 -4.08 -4.26
C ILE A 350 -18.16 -4.33 -3.35
N SER A 351 -18.90 -5.43 -3.60
CA SER A 351 -20.00 -5.85 -2.75
C SER A 351 -19.52 -6.22 -1.33
N VAL A 352 -18.41 -6.97 -1.21
CA VAL A 352 -17.78 -7.30 0.07
C VAL A 352 -17.29 -6.06 0.83
N ILE A 353 -16.77 -5.03 0.14
CA ILE A 353 -16.39 -3.77 0.80
C ILE A 353 -17.62 -3.04 1.35
N CYS A 354 -18.77 -3.12 0.66
CA CYS A 354 -20.01 -2.49 1.08
C CYS A 354 -20.74 -3.24 2.20
N PHE A 355 -20.74 -4.58 2.18
CA PHE A 355 -21.59 -5.41 3.04
C PHE A 355 -20.84 -6.42 3.91
N GLY A 356 -19.51 -6.51 3.77
CA GLY A 356 -18.70 -7.52 4.43
C GLY A 356 -18.92 -8.92 3.88
N SER A 357 -18.90 -9.94 4.76
CA SER A 357 -19.09 -11.34 4.37
C SER A 357 -20.40 -11.59 3.64
N ASP A 358 -21.42 -10.77 3.94
CA ASP A 358 -22.75 -10.86 3.35
C ASP A 358 -22.79 -10.38 1.89
N GLY A 359 -21.74 -9.70 1.40
CA GLY A 359 -21.61 -9.26 0.01
C GLY A 359 -20.84 -10.23 -0.90
N SER A 360 -20.59 -11.46 -0.45
CA SER A 360 -19.78 -12.44 -1.17
C SER A 360 -20.47 -13.06 -2.39
N LYS A 361 -21.79 -12.88 -2.57
CA LYS A 361 -22.47 -13.40 -3.76
C LYS A 361 -22.44 -12.37 -4.88
N SER A 362 -22.26 -12.83 -6.11
CA SER A 362 -22.26 -11.95 -7.29
C SER A 362 -23.60 -11.22 -7.49
N SER A 363 -24.70 -11.77 -6.98
CA SER A 363 -26.04 -11.15 -7.00
C SER A 363 -26.14 -9.91 -6.11
N ASP A 364 -25.21 -9.75 -5.16
CA ASP A 364 -25.28 -8.67 -4.17
C ASP A 364 -24.67 -7.38 -4.73
N PHE A 365 -23.94 -7.45 -5.85
CA PHE A 365 -23.33 -6.30 -6.50
C PHE A 365 -24.37 -5.40 -7.17
N HIS A 366 -24.25 -4.09 -6.91
CA HIS A 366 -24.96 -3.04 -7.64
C HIS A 366 -23.94 -2.04 -8.22
N PRO A 367 -24.05 -1.63 -9.50
CA PRO A 367 -23.09 -0.71 -10.13
C PRO A 367 -22.80 0.54 -9.30
N GLY A 368 -23.83 1.19 -8.77
CA GLY A 368 -23.69 2.41 -7.95
C GLY A 368 -22.79 2.28 -6.71
N MET A 369 -22.43 1.06 -6.27
CA MET A 369 -21.41 0.86 -5.22
C MET A 369 -20.04 1.41 -5.60
N PHE A 370 -19.70 1.48 -6.89
CA PHE A 370 -18.47 2.14 -7.36
C PHE A 370 -18.36 3.58 -6.85
N VAL A 371 -19.48 4.33 -6.87
CA VAL A 371 -19.57 5.73 -6.41
C VAL A 371 -19.30 5.88 -4.92
N LYS A 372 -19.46 4.80 -4.15
CA LYS A 372 -19.14 4.78 -2.73
C LYS A 372 -17.71 4.31 -2.47
N VAL A 373 -17.31 3.19 -3.08
CA VAL A 373 -16.03 2.51 -2.77
C VAL A 373 -14.82 3.30 -3.25
N TYR A 374 -14.78 3.68 -4.53
CA TYR A 374 -13.57 4.25 -5.12
C TYR A 374 -13.22 5.64 -4.59
N PRO A 375 -14.18 6.60 -4.49
CA PRO A 375 -13.91 7.89 -3.86
C PRO A 375 -13.40 7.77 -2.42
N ALA A 376 -13.94 6.83 -1.63
CA ALA A 376 -13.49 6.60 -0.26
C ALA A 376 -12.07 6.01 -0.19
N LEU A 377 -11.74 5.05 -1.07
CA LEU A 377 -10.38 4.50 -1.17
C LEU A 377 -9.38 5.58 -1.59
N MET A 378 -9.70 6.39 -2.61
CA MET A 378 -8.87 7.51 -3.06
C MET A 378 -8.63 8.52 -1.94
N ASN A 379 -9.67 8.93 -1.20
CA ASN A 379 -9.53 9.85 -0.07
C ASN A 379 -8.62 9.29 1.04
N LYS A 380 -8.71 7.98 1.32
CA LYS A 380 -7.80 7.30 2.26
C LYS A 380 -6.35 7.32 1.77
N GLN A 381 -6.10 7.12 0.47
CA GLN A 381 -4.75 7.21 -0.09
C GLN A 381 -4.13 8.60 0.08
N ILE A 382 -4.94 9.67 -0.04
CA ILE A 382 -4.46 11.03 0.20
C ILE A 382 -4.09 11.26 1.67
N VAL A 383 -4.90 10.75 2.59
CA VAL A 383 -4.57 10.82 4.02
C VAL A 383 -3.27 10.07 4.31
N SER A 384 -3.03 8.93 3.66
CA SER A 384 -1.75 8.21 3.75
C SER A 384 -0.59 9.03 3.18
N LEU A 385 -0.75 9.63 1.99
CA LEU A 385 0.25 10.51 1.36
C LEU A 385 0.66 11.68 2.26
N LEU A 386 -0.27 12.26 3.02
CA LEU A 386 0.03 13.33 3.96
C LEU A 386 0.91 12.86 5.14
N ARG A 387 0.77 11.59 5.55
CA ARG A 387 1.51 10.99 6.67
C ARG A 387 2.88 10.43 6.25
N CYS A 388 3.07 10.11 4.98
CA CYS A 388 4.27 9.43 4.47
C CYS A 388 5.48 10.34 4.22
N GLN A 389 6.67 9.72 4.21
CA GLN A 389 7.91 10.31 3.70
C GLN A 389 7.99 10.19 2.17
N ALA A 390 8.96 10.86 1.55
CA ALA A 390 9.02 11.04 0.09
C ALA A 390 9.14 9.73 -0.73
N TYR A 391 9.73 8.66 -0.21
CA TYR A 391 9.93 7.40 -0.95
C TYR A 391 8.63 6.58 -1.09
N ASP A 392 7.81 6.50 -0.03
CA ASP A 392 6.49 5.83 -0.04
C ASP A 392 5.47 6.51 -0.96
N SER A 393 5.72 7.78 -1.34
CA SER A 393 4.76 8.56 -2.12
C SER A 393 4.58 8.09 -3.57
N GLU A 394 5.56 7.44 -4.20
CA GLU A 394 5.44 7.10 -5.64
C GLU A 394 4.34 6.08 -5.91
N MET A 395 4.43 4.95 -5.20
CA MET A 395 3.48 3.87 -5.36
C MET A 395 2.10 4.28 -4.86
N LEU A 396 2.01 5.13 -3.84
CA LEU A 396 0.75 5.74 -3.42
C LEU A 396 0.12 6.59 -4.53
N LEU A 397 0.91 7.37 -5.27
CA LEU A 397 0.42 8.17 -6.40
C LEU A 397 0.01 7.29 -7.57
N ILE A 398 0.80 6.25 -7.88
CA ILE A 398 0.45 5.26 -8.91
C ILE A 398 -0.86 4.55 -8.52
N ALA A 399 -1.02 4.17 -7.26
CA ALA A 399 -2.25 3.57 -6.76
C ALA A 399 -3.44 4.54 -6.88
N PHE A 400 -3.27 5.79 -6.46
CA PHE A 400 -4.29 6.82 -6.61
C PHE A 400 -4.71 7.01 -8.08
N ALA A 401 -3.75 7.15 -9.00
CA ALA A 401 -4.02 7.37 -10.41
C ALA A 401 -4.76 6.18 -11.04
N ASN A 402 -4.36 4.95 -10.71
CA ASN A 402 -5.03 3.75 -11.18
C ASN A 402 -6.43 3.57 -10.59
N LEU A 403 -6.66 3.95 -9.32
CA LEU A 403 -8.00 3.99 -8.74
C LEU A 403 -8.90 5.00 -9.46
N LEU A 404 -8.40 6.21 -9.73
CA LEU A 404 -9.15 7.23 -10.46
C LEU A 404 -9.50 6.78 -11.87
N ARG A 405 -8.52 6.21 -12.60
CA ARG A 405 -8.73 5.69 -13.95
C ARG A 405 -9.75 4.55 -13.97
N THR A 406 -9.66 3.62 -13.02
CA THR A 406 -10.63 2.52 -12.88
C THR A 406 -12.03 3.04 -12.56
N TYR A 407 -12.14 4.07 -11.70
CA TYR A 407 -13.41 4.70 -11.39
C TYR A 407 -14.04 5.39 -12.61
N ARG A 408 -13.25 6.17 -13.37
CA ARG A 408 -13.71 6.81 -14.62
C ARG A 408 -14.12 5.79 -15.66
N TYR A 409 -13.38 4.69 -15.80
CA TYR A 409 -13.77 3.59 -16.67
C TYR A 409 -15.11 2.98 -16.23
N ALA A 410 -15.32 2.74 -14.92
CA ALA A 410 -16.59 2.25 -14.40
C ALA A 410 -17.77 3.20 -14.69
N CYS A 411 -17.57 4.52 -14.56
CA CYS A 411 -18.57 5.51 -14.95
C CYS A 411 -18.93 5.42 -16.45
N SER A 412 -17.95 5.21 -17.33
CA SER A 412 -18.20 5.04 -18.77
C SER A 412 -18.85 3.70 -19.11
N ARG A 413 -18.54 2.64 -18.34
CA ARG A 413 -18.96 1.26 -18.59
C ARG A 413 -20.37 0.96 -18.08
N TYR A 414 -20.77 1.61 -16.99
CA TYR A 414 -22.08 1.46 -16.33
C TYR A 414 -22.76 2.84 -16.25
N PRO A 415 -23.75 3.13 -17.12
CA PRO A 415 -24.45 4.42 -17.12
C PRO A 415 -25.03 4.81 -15.76
N GLU A 416 -25.48 3.83 -14.96
CA GLU A 416 -26.02 4.06 -13.62
C GLU A 416 -24.96 4.63 -12.67
N VAL A 417 -23.68 4.24 -12.83
CA VAL A 417 -22.57 4.79 -12.03
C VAL A 417 -22.35 6.26 -12.35
N GLN A 418 -22.36 6.62 -13.64
CA GLN A 418 -22.24 8.02 -14.06
C GLN A 418 -23.44 8.85 -13.58
N GLU A 419 -24.67 8.34 -13.74
CA GLU A 419 -25.89 9.04 -13.34
C GLU A 419 -25.90 9.32 -11.83
N ILE A 420 -25.59 8.32 -11.01
CA ILE A 420 -25.51 8.48 -9.55
C ILE A 420 -24.39 9.45 -9.18
N ASN A 421 -23.20 9.33 -9.80
CA ASN A 421 -22.09 10.25 -9.56
C ASN A 421 -22.46 11.71 -9.88
N ASP A 422 -23.00 11.95 -11.08
CA ASP A 422 -23.36 13.28 -11.56
C ASP A 422 -24.46 13.88 -10.70
N LYS A 423 -25.48 13.08 -10.35
CA LYS A 423 -26.56 13.53 -9.46
C LYS A 423 -26.04 13.96 -8.10
N HIS A 424 -25.14 13.18 -7.48
CA HIS A 424 -24.53 13.53 -6.20
C HIS A 424 -23.81 14.89 -6.26
N VAL A 425 -23.04 15.14 -7.32
CA VAL A 425 -22.31 16.39 -7.50
C VAL A 425 -23.26 17.56 -7.80
N MET A 426 -24.21 17.36 -8.73
CA MET A 426 -25.20 18.36 -9.10
C MET A 426 -26.02 18.83 -7.91
N GLU A 427 -26.50 17.90 -7.09
CA GLU A 427 -27.28 18.19 -5.89
C GLU A 427 -26.48 19.03 -4.89
N PHE A 428 -25.22 18.68 -4.62
CA PHE A 428 -24.36 19.48 -3.77
C PHE A 428 -24.19 20.92 -4.31
N CYS A 429 -23.97 21.05 -5.62
CA CYS A 429 -23.74 22.35 -6.26
C CYS A 429 -25.01 23.21 -6.24
N LYS A 430 -26.16 22.64 -6.62
CA LYS A 430 -27.41 23.38 -6.90
C LYS A 430 -28.27 23.59 -5.65
N GLU A 431 -28.25 22.67 -4.70
CA GLU A 431 -29.20 22.67 -3.58
C GLU A 431 -28.51 22.58 -2.21
N GLU A 432 -28.72 23.60 -1.38
CA GLU A 432 -28.07 23.75 -0.08
C GLU A 432 -28.32 22.57 0.89
N LYS A 433 -29.53 21.97 0.83
CA LYS A 433 -29.92 20.85 1.71
C LYS A 433 -29.06 19.60 1.55
N TYR A 434 -28.41 19.41 0.40
CA TYR A 434 -27.53 18.27 0.14
C TYR A 434 -26.06 18.51 0.52
N ARG A 435 -25.74 19.70 1.03
CA ARG A 435 -24.39 20.05 1.49
C ARG A 435 -24.10 19.59 2.91
N THR A 436 -25.10 19.11 3.65
CA THR A 436 -24.94 18.67 5.04
C THR A 436 -24.13 17.38 5.15
N LYS A 437 -23.67 17.05 6.36
CA LYS A 437 -22.97 15.78 6.67
C LYS A 437 -23.85 14.54 6.52
N GLU A 438 -25.16 14.68 6.38
CA GLU A 438 -26.08 13.57 6.16
C GLU A 438 -26.08 13.13 4.69
N TRP A 439 -25.98 14.10 3.77
CA TRP A 439 -26.05 13.87 2.33
C TRP A 439 -24.67 13.80 1.68
N THR A 440 -23.74 14.63 2.15
CA THR A 440 -22.36 14.70 1.66
C THR A 440 -21.42 14.50 2.85
N ASN A 441 -21.21 13.26 3.28
CA ASN A 441 -20.51 12.99 4.54
C ASN A 441 -19.04 13.46 4.51
N ASP A 442 -18.38 13.30 3.36
CA ASP A 442 -16.96 13.59 3.18
C ASP A 442 -16.73 14.46 1.93
N LEU A 443 -16.12 15.62 2.10
CA LEU A 443 -15.84 16.57 1.01
C LEU A 443 -14.65 16.14 0.13
N GLY A 444 -13.71 15.35 0.66
CA GLY A 444 -12.64 14.75 -0.13
C GLY A 444 -13.19 13.70 -1.10
N GLU A 445 -14.11 12.84 -0.65
CA GLU A 445 -14.84 11.93 -1.55
C GLU A 445 -15.59 12.71 -2.66
N LEU A 446 -16.21 13.83 -2.32
CA LEU A 446 -16.92 14.68 -3.30
C LEU A 446 -15.99 15.25 -4.37
N LEU A 447 -14.77 15.66 -4.02
CA LEU A 447 -13.79 16.16 -4.99
C LEU A 447 -13.44 15.11 -6.05
N PHE A 448 -13.33 13.83 -5.67
CA PHE A 448 -13.08 12.76 -6.64
C PHE A 448 -14.31 12.40 -7.46
N LYS A 449 -15.52 12.60 -6.92
CA LYS A 449 -16.76 12.52 -7.72
C LYS A 449 -16.80 13.63 -8.77
N MET A 450 -16.45 14.87 -8.39
CA MET A 450 -16.31 16.01 -9.32
C MET A 450 -15.28 15.74 -10.42
N ALA A 451 -14.22 14.99 -10.12
CA ALA A 451 -13.21 14.58 -11.10
C ALA A 451 -13.76 13.64 -12.19
N ALA A 452 -14.80 12.88 -11.89
CA ALA A 452 -15.41 11.87 -12.77
C ALA A 452 -16.76 12.33 -13.36
N VAL A 453 -17.17 13.59 -13.16
CA VAL A 453 -18.41 14.12 -13.75
C VAL A 453 -18.30 14.15 -15.28
N ASP A 454 -19.40 13.84 -15.96
CA ASP A 454 -19.53 14.05 -17.40
C ASP A 454 -19.56 15.55 -17.70
N ARG A 455 -18.37 16.13 -17.95
CA ARG A 455 -18.19 17.56 -18.21
C ARG A 455 -18.88 18.02 -19.49
N SER A 456 -19.23 17.11 -20.41
CA SER A 456 -19.97 17.47 -21.62
C SER A 456 -21.43 17.82 -21.30
N LYS A 457 -21.99 17.21 -20.26
CA LYS A 457 -23.38 17.42 -19.80
C LYS A 457 -23.47 18.40 -18.64
N ASN A 458 -22.53 18.36 -17.72
CA ASN A 458 -22.56 19.10 -16.45
C ASN A 458 -21.28 19.94 -16.24
N PRO A 459 -20.92 20.84 -17.17
CA PRO A 459 -19.69 21.64 -17.07
C PRO A 459 -19.65 22.55 -15.84
N GLU A 460 -20.80 22.97 -15.32
CA GLU A 460 -20.93 23.78 -14.11
C GLU A 460 -20.51 23.03 -12.84
N CYS A 461 -20.57 21.70 -12.85
CA CYS A 461 -20.25 20.85 -11.71
C CYS A 461 -18.73 20.57 -11.56
N SER A 462 -17.91 21.07 -12.49
CA SER A 462 -16.46 21.00 -12.38
C SER A 462 -15.95 21.86 -11.22
N PHE A 463 -14.91 21.39 -10.52
CA PHE A 463 -14.24 22.20 -9.49
C PHE A 463 -13.54 23.44 -10.08
N GLU A 464 -13.27 23.46 -11.38
CA GLU A 464 -12.74 24.65 -12.06
C GLU A 464 -13.80 25.76 -12.26
N ASN A 465 -15.10 25.42 -12.16
CA ASN A 465 -16.16 26.41 -12.16
C ASN A 465 -16.11 27.25 -10.87
N LEU A 466 -16.08 28.58 -11.01
CA LEU A 466 -15.96 29.50 -9.87
C LEU A 466 -17.13 29.39 -8.88
N THR A 467 -18.35 29.14 -9.36
CA THR A 467 -19.53 28.98 -8.50
C THR A 467 -19.43 27.70 -7.66
N THR A 468 -19.09 26.57 -8.30
CA THR A 468 -18.90 25.29 -7.61
C THR A 468 -17.76 25.34 -6.63
N LYS A 469 -16.62 25.95 -7.03
CA LYS A 469 -15.48 26.19 -6.14
C LYS A 469 -15.88 27.03 -4.92
N LYS A 470 -16.61 28.13 -5.13
CA LYS A 470 -17.11 28.98 -4.04
C LYS A 470 -18.00 28.19 -3.07
N VAL A 471 -19.02 27.49 -3.58
CA VAL A 471 -19.95 26.68 -2.77
C VAL A 471 -19.19 25.62 -1.96
N PHE A 472 -18.24 24.93 -2.60
CA PHE A 472 -17.42 23.93 -1.92
C PHE A 472 -16.58 24.54 -0.79
N ILE A 473 -15.94 25.68 -1.04
CA ILE A 473 -15.09 26.36 -0.06
C ILE A 473 -15.93 26.88 1.11
N GLU A 474 -17.08 27.50 0.85
CA GLU A 474 -18.01 27.94 1.90
C GLU A 474 -18.41 26.77 2.82
N GLU A 475 -18.81 25.64 2.22
CA GLU A 475 -19.16 24.43 2.96
C GLU A 475 -17.95 23.83 3.72
N PHE A 476 -16.78 23.83 3.10
CA PHE A 476 -15.55 23.37 3.75
C PHE A 476 -15.26 24.18 5.02
N PHE A 477 -15.31 25.52 4.94
CA PHE A 477 -15.09 26.39 6.09
C PHE A 477 -16.17 26.21 7.15
N ALA A 478 -17.46 26.09 6.77
CA ALA A 478 -18.54 25.82 7.71
C ALA A 478 -18.27 24.55 8.54
N ARG A 479 -17.80 23.46 7.90
CA ARG A 479 -17.41 22.24 8.63
C ARG A 479 -16.17 22.39 9.49
N ARG A 480 -15.27 23.34 9.18
CA ARG A 480 -14.05 23.60 9.98
C ARG A 480 -14.34 24.34 11.27
N ILE A 481 -15.39 25.16 11.31
CA ILE A 481 -15.82 25.87 12.52
C ILE A 481 -15.94 24.92 13.72
N PHE A 482 -16.59 23.76 13.54
CA PHE A 482 -16.73 22.75 14.59
C PHE A 482 -15.38 22.28 15.15
N TRP A 483 -14.41 22.00 14.27
CA TRP A 483 -13.10 21.51 14.69
C TRP A 483 -12.27 22.60 15.36
N ALA A 484 -12.34 23.84 14.86
CA ALA A 484 -11.69 24.99 15.47
C ALA A 484 -12.26 25.29 16.86
N ASP A 485 -13.59 25.27 17.01
CA ASP A 485 -14.28 25.46 18.30
C ASP A 485 -13.85 24.39 19.32
N ARG A 486 -13.88 23.12 18.90
CA ARG A 486 -13.46 22.00 19.73
C ARG A 486 -12.00 22.11 20.17
N TYR A 487 -11.09 22.48 19.26
CA TYR A 487 -9.67 22.65 19.55
C TYR A 487 -9.44 23.71 20.63
N TRP A 488 -10.06 24.89 20.49
CA TRP A 488 -9.86 25.99 21.44
C TRP A 488 -10.55 25.75 22.78
N LYS A 489 -11.71 25.10 22.81
CA LYS A 489 -12.33 24.63 24.06
C LYS A 489 -11.43 23.67 24.84
N GLN A 490 -10.75 22.74 24.16
CA GLN A 490 -9.77 21.84 24.80
C GLN A 490 -8.55 22.60 25.36
N LYS A 491 -8.25 23.78 24.83
CA LYS A 491 -7.19 24.67 25.32
C LYS A 491 -7.68 25.72 26.33
N GLY A 492 -8.96 25.68 26.72
CA GLY A 492 -9.56 26.59 27.69
C GLY A 492 -10.10 27.91 27.15
N ASP A 493 -10.11 28.12 25.82
CA ASP A 493 -10.69 29.32 25.20
C ASP A 493 -12.12 29.05 24.69
N TYR A 494 -13.09 29.18 25.58
CA TYR A 494 -14.53 28.98 25.30
C TYR A 494 -15.18 30.11 24.50
N ASN A 495 -14.50 31.26 24.39
CA ASN A 495 -15.03 32.48 23.77
C ASN A 495 -14.35 32.80 22.44
N PHE A 496 -13.62 31.86 21.85
CA PHE A 496 -12.84 32.06 20.63
C PHE A 496 -13.69 32.70 19.50
N PHE A 497 -14.87 32.14 19.20
CA PHE A 497 -15.73 32.70 18.16
C PHE A 497 -16.48 33.98 18.58
N ASN A 498 -16.63 34.25 19.88
CA ASN A 498 -17.16 35.53 20.35
C ASN A 498 -16.17 36.66 20.04
N LYS A 499 -14.87 36.42 20.21
CA LYS A 499 -13.81 37.38 19.80
C LYS A 499 -13.85 37.66 18.30
N PHE A 500 -14.06 36.63 17.48
CA PHE A 500 -14.29 36.78 16.04
C PHE A 500 -15.50 37.67 15.73
N TYR A 501 -16.62 37.45 16.42
CA TYR A 501 -17.83 38.25 16.26
C TYR A 501 -17.60 39.72 16.66
N ASP A 502 -16.97 39.98 17.80
CA ASP A 502 -16.67 41.33 18.29
C ASP A 502 -15.77 42.09 17.30
N ALA A 503 -14.72 41.43 16.78
CA ALA A 503 -13.86 42.00 15.75
C ALA A 503 -14.63 42.26 14.43
N SER A 504 -15.57 41.38 14.05
CA SER A 504 -16.42 41.58 12.86
C SER A 504 -17.32 42.81 12.96
N MET A 505 -17.83 43.10 14.16
CA MET A 505 -18.67 44.26 14.43
C MET A 505 -17.85 45.54 14.34
N LYS A 506 -16.64 45.56 14.93
CA LYS A 506 -15.69 46.68 14.82
C LYS A 506 -15.33 46.97 13.35
N LEU A 507 -15.08 45.93 12.55
CA LEU A 507 -14.77 46.07 11.13
C LEU A 507 -15.93 46.66 10.33
N SER A 508 -17.15 46.19 10.59
CA SER A 508 -18.35 46.66 9.88
C SER A 508 -18.67 48.12 10.20
N ALA A 509 -18.41 48.57 11.42
CA ALA A 509 -18.59 49.97 11.83
C ALA A 509 -17.53 50.91 11.24
N ALA A 510 -16.28 50.45 11.11
CA ALA A 510 -15.17 51.26 10.61
C ALA A 510 -15.15 51.41 9.08
N GLY A 511 -15.91 50.58 8.35
CA GLY A 511 -15.95 50.55 6.89
C GLY A 511 -14.65 50.08 6.20
N ASN A 512 -13.53 49.99 6.92
CA ASN A 512 -12.20 49.51 6.51
C ASN A 512 -11.33 49.21 7.77
N PHE A 513 -10.16 48.57 7.59
CA PHE A 513 -9.14 48.42 8.63
C PHE A 513 -8.45 49.77 8.93
N GLN A 514 -9.11 50.68 9.65
CA GLN A 514 -8.56 52.02 9.89
C GLN A 514 -7.56 52.08 11.06
N SER A 515 -7.57 51.12 12.00
CA SER A 515 -6.56 51.03 13.06
C SER A 515 -5.65 49.80 12.88
N ALA A 516 -4.35 50.01 12.99
CA ALA A 516 -3.35 48.93 12.97
C ALA A 516 -3.61 47.89 14.08
N GLU A 517 -4.17 48.32 15.20
CA GLU A 517 -4.57 47.45 16.31
C GLU A 517 -5.65 46.44 15.91
N LEU A 518 -6.75 46.90 15.29
CA LEU A 518 -7.83 46.02 14.84
C LEU A 518 -7.35 45.05 13.74
N GLN A 519 -6.46 45.52 12.86
CA GLN A 519 -5.86 44.67 11.84
C GLN A 519 -5.02 43.56 12.47
N ASN A 520 -4.19 43.88 13.46
CA ASN A 520 -3.38 42.89 14.19
C ASN A 520 -4.24 41.91 14.98
N GLU A 521 -5.32 42.36 15.63
CA GLU A 521 -6.32 41.52 16.30
C GLU A 521 -6.93 40.51 15.32
N CYS A 522 -7.35 40.96 14.14
CA CYS A 522 -7.92 40.09 13.11
C CYS A 522 -6.88 39.07 12.58
N ILE A 523 -5.64 39.48 12.35
CA ILE A 523 -4.56 38.59 11.90
C ILE A 523 -4.28 37.50 12.95
N ASP A 524 -4.22 37.86 14.24
CA ASP A 524 -4.02 36.89 15.33
C ASP A 524 -5.16 35.86 15.37
N LEU A 525 -6.41 36.32 15.26
CA LEU A 525 -7.58 35.44 15.21
C LEU A 525 -7.54 34.48 14.01
N LEU A 526 -7.17 34.97 12.81
CA LEU A 526 -7.03 34.13 11.62
C LEU A 526 -5.89 33.10 11.76
N ASN A 527 -4.76 33.49 12.36
CA ASN A 527 -3.67 32.56 12.63
C ASN A 527 -4.10 31.46 13.60
N LYS A 528 -4.83 31.82 14.66
CA LYS A 528 -5.41 30.85 15.60
C LYS A 528 -6.42 29.92 14.94
N PHE A 529 -7.25 30.43 14.03
CA PHE A 529 -8.17 29.60 13.25
C PHE A 529 -7.41 28.64 12.33
N PHE A 530 -6.37 29.12 11.66
CA PHE A 530 -5.50 28.31 10.81
C PHE A 530 -4.84 27.19 11.60
N MET A 531 -4.21 27.50 12.74
CA MET A 531 -3.58 26.51 13.63
C MET A 531 -4.54 25.39 14.03
N ALA A 532 -5.78 25.73 14.38
CA ALA A 532 -6.77 24.74 14.78
C ALA A 532 -7.28 23.87 13.62
N SER A 533 -7.06 24.30 12.36
CA SER A 533 -7.56 23.65 11.14
C SER A 533 -6.45 23.23 10.16
N GLU A 534 -5.18 23.36 10.55
CA GLU A 534 -4.01 23.24 9.67
C GLU A 534 -4.01 21.92 8.89
N VAL A 535 -4.20 20.80 9.58
CA VAL A 535 -4.24 19.46 8.98
C VAL A 535 -5.31 19.38 7.89
N SER A 536 -6.48 19.99 8.13
CA SER A 536 -7.59 19.94 7.17
C SER A 536 -7.32 20.79 5.93
N PHE A 537 -6.68 21.94 6.10
CA PHE A 537 -6.23 22.76 4.98
C PHE A 537 -5.20 22.02 4.12
N LYS A 538 -4.22 21.36 4.76
CA LYS A 538 -3.23 20.54 4.04
C LYS A 538 -3.89 19.38 3.29
N VAL A 539 -4.79 18.62 3.92
CA VAL A 539 -5.55 17.55 3.24
C VAL A 539 -6.31 18.08 2.02
N LEU A 540 -7.00 19.21 2.15
CA LEU A 540 -7.73 19.80 1.03
C LEU A 540 -6.77 20.21 -0.10
N LEU A 541 -5.67 20.90 0.20
CA LEU A 541 -4.70 21.29 -0.82
C LEU A 541 -4.07 20.07 -1.51
N PHE A 542 -3.81 18.97 -0.78
CA PHE A 542 -3.36 17.71 -1.38
C PHE A 542 -4.42 17.15 -2.35
N ASN A 543 -5.68 17.11 -1.95
CA ASN A 543 -6.77 16.68 -2.84
C ASN A 543 -6.81 17.54 -4.12
N LEU A 544 -6.74 18.87 -3.97
CA LEU A 544 -6.74 19.81 -5.11
C LEU A 544 -5.53 19.60 -6.01
N GLU A 545 -4.35 19.34 -5.44
CA GLU A 545 -3.15 19.08 -6.21
C GLU A 545 -3.23 17.76 -6.98
N CYS A 546 -3.84 16.73 -6.39
CA CYS A 546 -4.12 15.48 -7.11
C CYS A 546 -5.07 15.72 -8.26
N LEU A 547 -6.12 16.54 -8.07
CA LEU A 547 -7.02 16.90 -9.16
C LEU A 547 -6.28 17.60 -10.31
N ARG A 548 -5.42 18.57 -10.00
CA ARG A 548 -4.63 19.29 -11.02
C ARG A 548 -3.67 18.38 -11.78
N THR A 549 -3.07 17.43 -11.07
CA THR A 549 -2.04 16.55 -11.64
C THR A 549 -2.65 15.40 -12.44
N PHE A 550 -3.79 14.88 -12.00
CA PHE A 550 -4.36 13.62 -12.49
C PHE A 550 -5.72 13.78 -13.20
N VAL A 551 -6.30 14.97 -13.25
CA VAL A 551 -7.57 15.23 -13.97
C VAL A 551 -7.34 16.19 -15.13
N THR A 552 -6.28 15.90 -15.90
CA THR A 552 -5.95 16.55 -17.15
C THR A 552 -6.65 15.86 -18.33
N PRO A 553 -6.94 16.56 -19.44
CA PRO A 553 -7.59 15.94 -20.61
C PRO A 553 -6.82 14.74 -21.18
N ASP A 554 -5.50 14.77 -21.09
CA ASP A 554 -4.57 13.73 -21.58
C ASP A 554 -4.29 12.61 -20.56
N PHE A 555 -4.93 12.63 -19.39
CA PHE A 555 -4.57 11.73 -18.28
C PHE A 555 -4.67 10.25 -18.64
N ASP A 556 -5.78 9.85 -19.26
CA ASP A 556 -6.02 8.44 -19.60
C ASP A 556 -5.07 7.98 -20.71
N GLU A 557 -4.87 8.81 -21.75
CA GLU A 557 -3.94 8.55 -22.87
C GLU A 557 -2.48 8.43 -22.37
N LEU A 558 -2.10 9.24 -21.40
CA LEU A 558 -0.78 9.15 -20.78
C LEU A 558 -0.62 7.90 -19.93
N LEU A 559 -1.65 7.47 -19.21
CA LEU A 559 -1.59 6.19 -18.51
C LEU A 559 -1.56 5.03 -19.50
N ASP A 560 -2.29 5.09 -20.60
CA ASP A 560 -2.24 4.08 -21.68
C ASP A 560 -0.82 3.94 -22.25
N SER A 561 -0.22 5.06 -22.65
CA SER A 561 1.13 5.09 -23.23
C SER A 561 2.25 4.69 -22.24
N ASN A 562 1.96 4.73 -20.94
CA ASN A 562 2.88 4.34 -19.87
C ASN A 562 2.45 3.06 -19.13
N PHE A 563 1.58 2.24 -19.71
CA PHE A 563 1.16 0.94 -19.14
C PHE A 563 0.56 1.05 -17.72
N GLY A 564 -0.11 2.17 -17.40
CA GLY A 564 -0.70 2.46 -16.09
C GLY A 564 0.26 3.07 -15.08
N LEU A 565 1.50 3.37 -15.47
CA LEU A 565 2.45 4.11 -14.63
C LEU A 565 2.35 5.61 -14.90
N LEU A 566 2.51 6.42 -13.85
CA LEU A 566 2.60 7.87 -13.97
C LEU A 566 3.97 8.30 -14.50
N ASP A 567 4.03 9.29 -15.40
CA ASP A 567 5.29 9.92 -15.80
C ASP A 567 6.11 10.42 -14.59
N LYS A 568 7.44 10.24 -14.65
CA LYS A 568 8.36 10.65 -13.59
C LYS A 568 8.37 12.16 -13.38
N GLY A 569 8.22 12.95 -14.44
CA GLY A 569 8.10 14.41 -14.34
C GLY A 569 6.88 14.84 -13.53
N ARG A 570 5.71 14.24 -13.80
CA ARG A 570 4.48 14.48 -13.02
C ARG A 570 4.63 14.08 -11.55
N ILE A 571 5.24 12.92 -11.27
CA ILE A 571 5.53 12.49 -9.90
C ILE A 571 6.44 13.50 -9.19
N GLN A 572 7.51 13.96 -9.84
CA GLN A 572 8.44 14.94 -9.27
C GLN A 572 7.78 16.30 -9.02
N ALA A 573 6.97 16.78 -9.98
CA ALA A 573 6.21 18.02 -9.83
C ALA A 573 5.23 17.93 -8.65
N PHE A 574 4.50 16.82 -8.54
CA PHE A 574 3.58 16.58 -7.43
C PHE A 574 4.32 16.53 -6.08
N ARG A 575 5.44 15.79 -5.99
CA ARG A 575 6.26 15.73 -4.78
C ARG A 575 6.75 17.10 -4.33
N LYS A 576 7.21 17.93 -5.28
CA LYS A 576 7.60 19.31 -4.97
C LYS A 576 6.43 20.09 -4.37
N SER A 577 5.26 20.00 -4.98
CA SER A 577 4.05 20.66 -4.49
C SER A 577 3.63 20.17 -3.10
N MET A 578 3.73 18.86 -2.84
CA MET A 578 3.48 18.28 -1.51
C MET A 578 4.37 18.86 -0.43
N GLU A 579 5.68 18.97 -0.69
CA GLU A 579 6.62 19.51 0.29
C GLU A 579 6.31 20.98 0.62
N GLU A 580 5.92 21.75 -0.39
CA GLU A 580 5.47 23.12 -0.18
C GLU A 580 4.15 23.19 0.62
N ILE A 581 3.20 22.28 0.39
CA ILE A 581 1.95 22.21 1.18
C ILE A 581 2.22 21.75 2.62
N LYS A 582 3.18 20.84 2.85
CA LYS A 582 3.58 20.43 4.20
C LYS A 582 4.13 21.60 5.01
N GLN A 583 4.79 22.55 4.36
CA GLN A 583 5.34 23.78 4.96
C GLN A 583 4.31 24.91 5.13
N LEU A 584 3.06 24.70 4.72
CA LEU A 584 1.98 25.69 4.84
C LEU A 584 1.82 26.15 6.29
N SER A 585 1.98 27.46 6.52
CA SER A 585 1.98 28.06 7.87
C SER A 585 0.95 29.16 8.05
N LYS A 586 0.36 29.66 6.95
CA LYS A 586 -0.57 30.78 6.97
C LYS A 586 -1.80 30.52 6.11
N LEU A 587 -2.92 31.12 6.51
CA LEU A 587 -4.18 31.04 5.78
C LEU A 587 -4.13 31.74 4.41
N SER A 588 -3.32 32.79 4.25
CA SER A 588 -3.13 33.45 2.95
C SER A 588 -2.48 32.54 1.92
N GLU A 589 -1.50 31.73 2.33
CA GLU A 589 -0.85 30.73 1.48
C GLU A 589 -1.86 29.67 1.02
N PHE A 590 -2.83 29.30 1.87
CA PHE A 590 -3.90 28.38 1.51
C PHE A 590 -4.77 28.94 0.37
N PHE A 591 -5.20 30.19 0.46
CA PHE A 591 -6.02 30.81 -0.60
C PHE A 591 -5.25 30.96 -1.91
N GLN A 592 -3.98 31.34 -1.84
CA GLN A 592 -3.10 31.40 -3.00
C GLN A 592 -2.99 30.03 -3.69
N ARG A 593 -2.70 28.97 -2.92
CA ARG A 593 -2.53 27.61 -3.47
C ARG A 593 -3.83 26.95 -3.91
N SER A 594 -4.96 27.26 -3.28
CA SER A 594 -6.26 26.71 -3.68
C SER A 594 -6.82 27.41 -4.93
N ASN A 595 -6.20 28.51 -5.39
CA ASN A 595 -6.70 29.34 -6.48
C ASN A 595 -8.15 29.80 -6.20
N CYS A 596 -8.40 30.23 -4.96
CA CYS A 596 -9.66 30.81 -4.54
C CYS A 596 -9.59 32.34 -4.69
N PRO A 597 -10.64 33.00 -5.22
CA PRO A 597 -10.62 34.43 -5.53
C PRO A 597 -10.81 35.33 -4.29
N ILE A 598 -10.16 34.99 -3.17
CA ILE A 598 -10.25 35.72 -1.91
C ILE A 598 -8.91 36.38 -1.64
N TYR A 599 -8.84 37.68 -1.92
CA TYR A 599 -7.56 38.42 -1.95
C TYR A 599 -7.38 39.41 -0.80
N SER A 600 -8.42 39.67 0.01
CA SER A 600 -8.35 40.63 1.12
C SER A 600 -8.56 39.97 2.46
N LEU A 601 -7.86 40.50 3.48
CA LEU A 601 -8.04 40.10 4.89
C LEU A 601 -9.51 40.19 5.32
N GLN A 602 -10.20 41.23 4.87
CA GLN A 602 -11.61 41.47 5.17
C GLN A 602 -12.51 40.37 4.59
N ALA A 603 -12.27 39.96 3.36
CA ALA A 603 -13.06 38.90 2.71
C ALA A 603 -12.86 37.54 3.40
N VAL A 604 -11.63 37.23 3.83
CA VAL A 604 -11.36 36.01 4.61
C VAL A 604 -12.10 36.04 5.95
N PHE A 605 -12.10 37.20 6.61
CA PHE A 605 -12.77 37.35 7.90
C PHE A 605 -14.29 37.17 7.76
N TYR A 606 -14.90 37.81 6.76
CA TYR A 606 -16.32 37.62 6.46
C TYR A 606 -16.66 36.18 6.08
N LEU A 607 -15.81 35.49 5.33
CA LEU A 607 -15.99 34.07 5.02
C LEU A 607 -16.08 33.22 6.30
N ILE A 608 -15.18 33.43 7.27
CA ILE A 608 -15.19 32.67 8.52
C ILE A 608 -16.43 33.00 9.36
N MET A 609 -16.86 34.26 9.39
CA MET A 609 -18.09 34.65 10.09
C MET A 609 -19.35 34.08 9.46
N GLN A 610 -19.41 34.06 8.13
CA GLN A 610 -20.49 33.41 7.39
C GLN A 610 -20.48 31.90 7.66
N ALA A 611 -19.31 31.26 7.58
CA ALA A 611 -19.13 29.86 7.91
C ALA A 611 -19.57 29.51 9.34
N TYR A 612 -19.32 30.40 10.32
CA TYR A 612 -19.80 30.22 11.70
C TYR A 612 -21.33 30.24 11.79
N THR A 613 -21.97 31.16 11.07
CA THR A 613 -23.44 31.24 10.98
C THR A 613 -24.01 29.99 10.31
N ASP A 614 -23.39 29.54 9.21
CA ASP A 614 -23.79 28.34 8.48
C ASP A 614 -23.60 27.08 9.32
N ALA A 615 -22.49 26.96 10.05
CA ALA A 615 -22.26 25.86 10.97
C ALA A 615 -23.34 25.74 12.06
N LYS A 616 -23.85 26.88 12.56
CA LYS A 616 -25.00 26.88 13.50
C LYS A 616 -26.28 26.45 12.82
N ARG A 617 -26.58 27.03 11.65
CA ARG A 617 -27.79 26.75 10.88
C ARG A 617 -27.88 25.28 10.46
N PHE A 618 -26.76 24.66 10.09
CA PHE A 618 -26.69 23.24 9.71
C PHE A 618 -26.49 22.29 10.89
N GLY A 619 -26.43 22.79 12.13
CA GLY A 619 -26.30 21.93 13.32
C GLY A 619 -24.95 21.22 13.41
N TYR A 620 -23.85 21.82 12.95
CA TYR A 620 -22.52 21.20 13.08
C TYR A 620 -21.98 21.18 14.50
N PHE A 621 -22.63 21.87 15.43
CA PHE A 621 -22.28 21.91 16.86
C PHE A 621 -23.02 20.88 17.73
N SER A 622 -24.07 20.22 17.20
CA SER A 622 -24.93 19.30 17.95
C SER A 622 -24.35 17.90 18.09
#